data_AF-A0A5P8JYT8-F1
#
_entry.id   AF-A0A5P8JYT8-F1
#
_cell.length_a   1.000
_cell.length_b   1.000
_cell.length_c   1.000
_cell.angle_alpha   90.00
_cell.angle_beta   90.00
_cell.angle_gamma   90.00
#
_symmetry.space_group_name_H-M   'P 1'
#
loop_
_entity.id
_entity.type
_entity.pdbx_description
1 polymer ?
#
loop_
_entity_poly.entity_id
_entity_poly.type
_entity_poly.pdbx_seq_one_letter_code
_entity_poly.pdbx_strand_id
1 'polypeptide(L)'
;MSFITPGSGPVAEATEEQAVTNVTAFAEELPQFGVTVTSHDRKPSADYGEGRYVFTLHTEDGREIEIQMPGAPLDRVRKEWTRLYLDGSSGFWDFTLDSCKQRFE
;
A
#
# COMPACT_ATOMS: atom_id res chain seq x y z
N MET A 1 8.06 25.04 5.73
CA MET A 1 9.20 24.14 6.01
C MET A 1 8.78 22.76 5.51
N SER A 2 9.15 22.41 4.28
CA SER A 2 8.69 21.16 3.67
C SER A 2 9.57 20.02 4.17
N PHE A 3 9.00 19.17 5.03
CA PHE A 3 9.60 17.89 5.38
C PHE A 3 9.46 16.99 4.16
N ILE A 4 10.47 16.97 3.29
CA ILE A 4 10.54 16.02 2.18
C ILE A 4 10.86 14.67 2.82
N THR A 5 9.83 13.87 3.06
CA THR A 5 9.99 12.48 3.51
C THR A 5 10.59 11.70 2.35
N PRO A 6 11.82 11.16 2.44
CA PRO A 6 12.42 10.41 1.34
C PRO A 6 11.51 9.25 0.94
N GLY A 7 11.16 9.14 -0.35
CA GLY A 7 10.24 8.13 -0.86
C GLY A 7 8.76 8.53 -0.93
N SER A 8 8.41 9.77 -0.57
CA SER A 8 7.06 10.33 -0.73
C SER A 8 6.83 11.08 -2.04
N GLY A 9 7.86 11.19 -2.89
CA GLY A 9 7.77 11.92 -4.15
C GLY A 9 6.94 11.18 -5.22
N PRO A 10 6.74 11.85 -6.37
CA PRO A 10 6.01 11.27 -7.48
C PRO A 10 6.68 10.03 -8.04
N VAL A 11 5.85 9.04 -8.34
CA VAL A 11 6.26 7.78 -8.92
C VAL A 11 6.24 7.95 -10.44
N ALA A 12 7.42 8.10 -11.03
CA ALA A 12 7.54 8.24 -12.49
C ALA A 12 7.02 6.98 -13.20
N GLU A 13 6.35 7.20 -14.34
CA GLU A 13 5.79 6.13 -15.19
C GLU A 13 4.75 5.26 -14.48
N ALA A 14 4.13 5.79 -13.43
CA ALA A 14 3.21 5.00 -12.62
C ALA A 14 1.92 4.66 -13.38
N THR A 15 1.47 3.41 -13.24
CA THR A 15 0.20 2.95 -13.79
C THR A 15 -0.67 2.30 -12.71
N GLU A 16 -1.98 2.43 -12.89
CA GLU A 16 -2.95 1.79 -12.00
C GLU A 16 -2.87 0.26 -12.07
N GLU A 17 -2.60 -0.30 -13.25
CA GLU A 17 -2.41 -1.74 -13.45
C GLU A 17 -1.26 -2.30 -12.60
N GLN A 18 -0.14 -1.56 -12.53
CA GLN A 18 0.97 -1.92 -11.65
C GLN A 18 0.57 -1.79 -10.18
N ALA A 19 -0.18 -0.75 -9.81
CA ALA A 19 -0.67 -0.60 -8.44
C ALA A 19 -1.63 -1.74 -8.03
N VAL A 20 -2.50 -2.19 -8.95
CA VAL A 20 -3.37 -3.36 -8.75
C VAL A 20 -2.53 -4.62 -8.54
N THR A 21 -1.54 -4.86 -9.40
CA THR A 21 -0.62 -5.99 -9.25
C THR A 21 0.07 -5.97 -7.89
N ASN A 22 0.51 -4.79 -7.45
CA ASN A 22 1.19 -4.60 -6.18
C ASN A 22 0.26 -4.82 -4.99
N VAL A 23 -0.98 -4.31 -5.02
CA VAL A 23 -1.93 -4.53 -3.91
C VAL A 23 -2.38 -5.97 -3.81
N THR A 24 -2.54 -6.68 -4.93
CA THR A 24 -2.81 -8.12 -4.92
C THR A 24 -1.64 -8.88 -4.29
N ALA A 25 -0.41 -8.62 -4.71
CA ALA A 25 0.77 -9.26 -4.13
C ALA A 25 0.94 -8.93 -2.63
N PHE A 26 0.59 -7.71 -2.22
CA PHE A 26 0.58 -7.31 -0.81
C PHE A 26 -0.46 -8.11 -0.01
N ALA A 27 -1.68 -8.22 -0.53
CA ALA A 27 -2.76 -8.99 0.09
C ALA A 27 -2.45 -10.48 0.22
N GLU A 28 -1.75 -11.07 -0.76
CA GLU A 28 -1.31 -12.47 -0.73
C GLU A 28 -0.22 -12.76 0.30
N GLU A 29 0.57 -11.75 0.69
CA GLU A 29 1.64 -11.89 1.69
C GLU A 29 1.17 -11.65 3.12
N LEU A 30 0.12 -10.84 3.32
CA LEU A 30 -0.44 -10.52 4.63
C LEU A 30 -0.80 -11.73 5.52
N PRO A 31 -1.24 -12.90 4.99
CA PRO A 31 -1.49 -14.08 5.83
C PRO A 31 -0.26 -14.54 6.61
N GLN A 32 0.95 -14.31 6.10
CA GLN A 32 2.20 -14.64 6.80
C GLN A 32 2.41 -13.77 8.07
N PHE A 33 1.70 -12.64 8.14
CA PHE A 33 1.70 -11.69 9.25
C PHE A 33 0.43 -11.79 10.10
N GLY A 34 -0.42 -12.79 9.84
CA GLY A 34 -1.65 -13.03 10.61
C GLY A 34 -2.85 -12.19 10.17
N VAL A 35 -2.82 -11.61 8.97
CA VAL A 35 -3.94 -10.84 8.41
C VAL A 35 -4.40 -11.50 7.11
N THR A 36 -5.63 -12.00 7.07
CA THR A 36 -6.22 -12.56 5.84
C THR A 36 -7.05 -11.48 5.15
N VAL A 37 -6.68 -11.09 3.93
CA VAL A 37 -7.47 -10.20 3.07
C VAL A 37 -8.40 -11.06 2.19
N THR A 38 -9.69 -10.75 2.21
CA THR A 38 -10.72 -11.46 1.42
C THR A 38 -10.99 -10.78 0.08
N SER A 39 -10.87 -9.46 0.02
CA SER A 39 -10.99 -8.68 -1.21
C SER A 39 -10.29 -7.32 -1.08
N HIS A 40 -10.10 -6.63 -2.20
CA HIS A 40 -9.65 -5.25 -2.22
C HIS A 40 -10.44 -4.43 -3.23
N ASP A 41 -10.80 -3.20 -2.87
CA ASP A 41 -11.52 -2.26 -3.73
C ASP A 41 -10.67 -1.05 -4.06
N ARG A 42 -10.73 -0.64 -5.32
CA ARG A 42 -10.09 0.58 -5.79
C ARG A 42 -10.91 1.81 -5.37
N LYS A 43 -10.25 2.84 -4.83
CA LYS A 43 -10.89 4.08 -4.36
C LYS A 43 -10.32 5.34 -5.04
N PRO A 44 -10.67 5.62 -6.32
CA PRO A 44 -10.06 6.72 -7.08
C PRO A 44 -10.29 8.11 -6.48
N SER A 45 -11.41 8.31 -5.79
CA SER A 45 -11.74 9.58 -5.12
C SER A 45 -10.81 9.92 -3.96
N ALA A 46 -10.04 8.95 -3.45
CA ALA A 46 -9.08 9.14 -2.37
C ALA A 46 -7.64 9.25 -2.87
N ASP A 47 -7.39 9.22 -4.19
CA ASP A 47 -6.05 9.36 -4.71
C ASP A 47 -5.44 10.71 -4.35
N TYR A 48 -4.25 10.64 -3.77
CA TYR A 48 -3.44 11.81 -3.47
C TYR A 48 -2.68 12.32 -4.71
N GLY A 49 -2.82 11.63 -5.86
CA GLY A 49 -2.10 11.90 -7.09
C GLY A 49 -0.69 11.31 -7.11
N GLU A 50 0.14 11.79 -8.04
CA GLU A 50 1.58 11.48 -8.09
C GLU A 50 1.95 10.00 -8.33
N GLY A 51 1.08 9.23 -8.99
CA GLY A 51 1.35 7.84 -9.33
C GLY A 51 1.09 6.85 -8.19
N ARG A 52 0.28 7.25 -7.22
CA ARG A 52 -0.17 6.42 -6.09
C ARG A 52 -1.68 6.28 -6.14
N TYR A 53 -2.13 5.06 -5.91
CA TYR A 53 -3.51 4.66 -6.09
C TYR A 53 -4.03 4.09 -4.78
N VAL A 54 -5.17 4.58 -4.31
CA VAL A 54 -5.76 4.13 -3.04
C VAL A 54 -6.60 2.88 -3.22
N PHE A 55 -6.42 1.94 -2.31
CA PHE A 55 -7.22 0.73 -2.18
C PHE A 55 -7.72 0.58 -0.76
N THR A 56 -8.89 -0.03 -0.61
CA THR A 56 -9.39 -0.55 0.66
C THR A 56 -9.22 -2.06 0.65
N LEU A 57 -8.47 -2.61 1.59
CA LEU A 57 -8.39 -4.06 1.83
C LEU A 57 -9.47 -4.46 2.81
N HIS A 58 -10.26 -5.47 2.45
CA HIS A 58 -11.25 -6.08 3.33
C HIS A 58 -10.66 -7.34 3.92
N THR A 59 -10.64 -7.43 5.23
CA THR A 59 -10.06 -8.58 5.95
C THR A 59 -11.13 -9.57 6.39
N GLU A 60 -10.73 -10.81 6.65
CA GLU A 60 -11.63 -11.89 7.07
C GLU A 60 -12.32 -11.59 8.41
N ASP A 61 -11.68 -10.85 9.30
CA ASP A 61 -12.25 -10.43 10.59
C ASP A 61 -13.12 -9.16 10.48
N GLY A 62 -13.36 -8.66 9.26
CA GLY A 62 -14.25 -7.54 8.98
C GLY A 62 -13.62 -6.16 9.12
N ARG A 63 -12.31 -6.05 9.31
CA ARG A 63 -11.60 -4.76 9.25
C ARG A 63 -11.42 -4.28 7.81
N GLU A 64 -11.46 -2.98 7.65
CA GLU A 64 -11.08 -2.28 6.41
C GLU A 64 -9.75 -1.56 6.63
N ILE A 65 -8.81 -1.72 5.69
CA ILE A 65 -7.49 -1.11 5.75
C ILE A 65 -7.28 -0.27 4.50
N GLU A 66 -7.04 1.04 4.64
CA GLU A 66 -6.73 1.90 3.50
C GLU A 66 -5.24 1.85 3.20
N ILE A 67 -4.89 1.52 1.96
CA ILE A 67 -3.51 1.49 1.49
C ILE A 67 -3.33 2.34 0.23
N GLN A 68 -2.31 3.20 0.22
CA GLN A 68 -1.88 3.91 -0.98
C GLN A 68 -0.72 3.15 -1.61
N MET A 69 -1.00 2.57 -2.77
CA MET A 69 -0.08 1.71 -3.48
C MET A 69 0.58 2.47 -4.64
N PRO A 70 1.92 2.48 -4.73
CA PRO A 70 2.64 2.99 -5.88
C PRO A 70 2.32 2.18 -7.14
N GLY A 71 2.07 2.87 -8.25
CA GLY A 71 1.90 2.24 -9.56
C GLY A 71 3.20 1.92 -10.27
N ALA A 72 4.23 1.42 -9.58
CA ALA A 72 5.53 1.07 -10.17
C ALA A 72 5.71 -0.46 -10.28
N PRO A 73 6.70 -0.97 -11.03
CA PRO A 73 6.99 -2.40 -11.06
C PRO A 73 7.20 -2.98 -9.65
N LEU A 74 6.63 -4.16 -9.37
CA LEU A 74 6.62 -4.77 -8.03
C LEU A 74 8.00 -4.90 -7.39
N ASP A 75 8.99 -5.35 -8.16
CA ASP A 75 10.39 -5.45 -7.71
C ASP A 75 10.92 -4.12 -7.15
N ARG A 76 10.52 -3.02 -7.80
CA ARG A 76 10.89 -1.66 -7.40
C ARG A 76 10.22 -1.25 -6.11
N VAL A 77 8.92 -1.56 -5.98
CA VAL A 77 8.15 -1.24 -4.77
C VAL A 77 8.66 -2.00 -3.55
N ARG A 78 9.12 -3.24 -3.72
CA ARG A 78 9.71 -4.06 -2.64
C ARG A 78 11.12 -3.64 -2.24
N LYS A 79 11.97 -3.28 -3.21
CA LYS A 79 13.42 -3.08 -2.98
C LYS A 79 13.85 -1.63 -2.81
N GLU A 80 13.16 -0.69 -3.45
CA GLU A 80 13.57 0.71 -3.46
C GLU A 80 12.98 1.52 -2.31
N TRP A 81 13.36 2.80 -2.22
CA TRP A 81 12.88 3.76 -1.23
C TRP A 81 11.39 4.12 -1.39
N THR A 82 10.61 3.30 -2.12
CA THR A 82 9.20 3.57 -2.40
C THR A 82 8.39 3.28 -1.15
N ARG A 83 7.88 4.32 -0.51
CA ARG A 83 7.02 4.16 0.67
C ARG A 83 5.61 3.78 0.24
N LEU A 84 4.97 2.92 1.01
CA LEU A 84 3.53 2.70 1.01
C LEU A 84 2.93 3.54 2.14
N TYR A 85 1.65 3.88 2.01
CA TYR A 85 0.93 4.54 3.09
C TYR A 85 -0.23 3.66 3.53
N LEU A 86 -0.30 3.36 4.82
CA LEU A 86 -1.33 2.55 5.45
C LEU A 86 -2.06 3.44 6.46
N ASP A 87 -3.34 3.73 6.23
CA ASP A 87 -4.14 4.65 7.05
C ASP A 87 -3.39 5.97 7.36
N GLY A 88 -2.71 6.53 6.35
CA GLY A 88 -1.90 7.75 6.46
C GLY A 88 -0.50 7.57 7.06
N SER A 89 -0.13 6.39 7.55
CA SER A 89 1.22 6.08 8.07
C SER A 89 2.12 5.53 6.97
N SER A 90 3.32 6.09 6.79
CA SER A 90 4.23 5.68 5.72
C SER A 90 5.20 4.58 6.15
N GLY A 91 5.43 3.56 5.33
CA GLY A 91 6.37 2.47 5.59
C GLY A 91 6.98 1.90 4.31
N PHE A 92 8.07 1.13 4.45
CA PHE A 92 8.52 0.23 3.38
C PHE A 92 7.69 -1.06 3.40
N TRP A 93 7.70 -1.82 2.31
CA TRP A 93 6.88 -3.02 2.12
C TRP A 93 6.76 -3.91 3.37
N ASP A 94 7.89 -4.43 3.87
CA ASP A 94 7.91 -5.34 5.02
C ASP A 94 7.40 -4.68 6.31
N PHE A 95 7.75 -3.40 6.52
CA PHE A 95 7.26 -2.65 7.68
C PHE A 95 5.75 -2.42 7.60
N THR A 96 5.23 -2.15 6.39
CA THR A 96 3.81 -1.95 6.17
C THR A 96 3.03 -3.25 6.36
N LEU A 97 3.56 -4.40 5.92
CA LEU A 97 2.98 -5.72 6.19
C LEU A 97 2.87 -6.00 7.70
N ASP A 98 3.94 -5.76 8.45
CA ASP A 98 3.97 -5.94 9.91
C ASP A 98 3.01 -4.95 10.63
N SER A 99 2.92 -3.72 10.13
CA SER A 99 2.03 -2.68 10.68
C SER A 99 0.53 -3.02 10.57
N CYS A 100 0.13 -3.80 9.56
CA CYS A 100 -1.25 -4.26 9.41
C CYS A 100 -1.73 -5.13 10.59
N LYS A 101 -0.80 -5.82 11.26
CA LYS A 101 -1.10 -6.58 12.48
C LYS A 101 -1.24 -5.63 13.68
N GLN A 102 -0.21 -4.82 13.93
CA GLN A 102 -0.07 -4.05 15.18
C GLN A 102 -1.14 -2.96 15.36
N ARG A 103 -1.69 -2.42 14.28
CA ARG A 103 -2.60 -1.27 14.37
C ARG A 103 -4.00 -1.63 14.89
N PHE A 104 -4.28 -2.91 15.09
CA PHE A 104 -5.60 -3.40 15.47
C PHE A 104 -5.58 -4.52 16.53
N GLU A 105 -4.45 -4.70 17.23
CA GLU A 105 -4.36 -5.47 18.50
C GLU A 105 -4.70 -4.59 19.71
#